data_AF-A0A1L7NFB8-F1
#
_entry.id   AF-A0A1L7NFB8-F1
#
_cell.length_a   1.000
_cell.length_b   1.000
_cell.length_c   1.000
_cell.angle_alpha   90.00
_cell.angle_beta   90.00
_cell.angle_gamma   90.00
#
_symmetry.space_group_name_H-M   'P 1'
#
loop_
_entity.id
_entity.type
_entity.pdbx_description
1 polymer ?
#
loop_
_entity_poly.entity_id
_entity_poly.type
_entity_poly.pdbx_seq_one_letter_code
_entity_poly.pdbx_strand_id
1 'polypeptide(L)'
;MRVPSLLALAAAGALLLPVAANAGNFPAGKEAAYTAQCTQVAGSQGVDAATAKKHCDCGARAIEKNFTDAEIADLNSNDGVDAKLMQKAQTVVQQACAPKR
;
A
#
# COMPACT_ATOMS: atom_id res chain seq x y z
N MET A 1 4.48 -20.28 -46.40
CA MET A 1 5.46 -19.20 -46.22
C MET A 1 6.21 -19.45 -44.91
N ARG A 2 7.54 -19.61 -44.97
CA ARG A 2 8.43 -19.62 -43.80
C ARG A 2 9.12 -18.26 -43.77
N VAL A 3 9.17 -17.59 -42.62
CA VAL A 3 10.24 -16.62 -42.34
C VAL A 3 10.58 -16.69 -40.83
N PRO A 4 11.85 -16.95 -40.47
CA PRO A 4 12.37 -16.98 -39.11
C PRO A 4 12.97 -15.63 -38.71
N SER A 5 13.02 -15.30 -37.41
CA SER A 5 13.93 -14.36 -36.73
C SER A 5 13.45 -14.27 -35.27
N LEU A 6 14.09 -14.82 -34.23
CA LEU A 6 15.46 -14.56 -33.77
C LEU A 6 15.83 -13.08 -33.88
N LEU A 7 15.11 -12.23 -33.14
CA LEU A 7 15.67 -10.98 -32.64
C LEU A 7 15.76 -11.07 -31.12
N ALA A 8 16.97 -11.43 -30.69
CA ALA A 8 17.49 -11.07 -29.40
C ALA A 8 17.39 -9.55 -29.23
N LEU A 9 16.62 -9.10 -28.23
CA LEU A 9 16.78 -7.76 -27.71
C LEU A 9 17.30 -7.88 -26.29
N ALA A 10 18.63 -7.91 -26.21
CA ALA A 10 19.36 -7.56 -25.01
C ALA A 10 19.05 -6.08 -24.69
N ALA A 11 18.03 -5.86 -23.86
CA ALA A 11 17.86 -4.60 -23.17
C ALA A 11 18.66 -4.68 -21.87
N ALA A 12 19.85 -4.07 -21.90
CA ALA A 12 20.57 -3.69 -20.70
C ALA A 12 19.71 -2.72 -19.87
N GLY A 13 18.90 -3.26 -18.99
CA GLY A 13 18.21 -2.52 -17.94
C GLY A 13 19.09 -2.45 -16.71
N ALA A 14 20.13 -1.61 -16.76
CA ALA A 14 20.91 -1.24 -15.59
C ALA A 14 20.07 -0.36 -14.66
N LEU A 15 19.11 -0.94 -13.95
CA LEU A 15 18.54 -0.42 -12.70
C LEU A 15 18.07 -1.61 -11.85
N LEU A 16 19.02 -2.48 -11.48
CA LEU A 16 18.93 -3.19 -10.20
C LEU A 16 19.13 -2.14 -9.09
N LEU A 17 18.17 -1.22 -8.95
CA LEU A 17 17.99 -0.52 -7.69
C LEU A 17 17.63 -1.63 -6.70
N PRO A 18 18.37 -1.78 -5.59
CA PRO A 18 17.87 -2.59 -4.50
C PRO A 18 16.62 -1.87 -3.99
N VAL A 19 15.45 -2.23 -4.52
CA VAL A 19 14.13 -1.87 -3.98
C VAL A 19 13.92 -2.74 -2.74
N ALA A 20 14.84 -2.61 -1.79
CA ALA A 20 14.94 -3.43 -0.60
C ALA A 20 15.04 -2.49 0.61
N ALA A 21 14.09 -1.57 0.71
CA ALA A 21 13.69 -0.89 1.93
C ALA A 21 12.33 -0.25 1.67
N ASN A 22 11.30 -1.06 1.40
CA ASN A 22 9.91 -0.57 1.28
C ASN A 22 9.33 -0.20 2.65
N ALA A 23 10.18 0.22 3.58
CA ALA A 23 9.81 0.68 4.90
C ALA A 23 9.73 2.20 4.85
N GLY A 24 8.57 2.73 4.51
CA GLY A 24 8.28 4.15 4.54
C GLY A 24 7.68 4.55 5.88
N ASN A 25 7.83 5.82 6.23
CA ASN A 25 7.22 6.42 7.40
C ASN A 25 6.03 7.29 6.98
N PHE A 26 4.95 7.20 7.75
CA PHE A 26 3.92 8.22 7.66
C PHE A 26 4.53 9.60 7.94
N PRO A 27 4.19 10.64 7.15
CA PRO A 27 4.55 12.00 7.52
C PRO A 27 3.99 12.35 8.90
N ALA A 28 4.60 13.32 9.59
CA ALA A 28 4.22 13.67 10.96
C ALA A 28 2.71 13.89 11.12
N GLY A 29 2.09 13.14 12.03
CA GLY A 29 0.64 13.19 12.31
C GLY A 29 -0.26 12.47 11.29
N LYS A 30 0.27 12.00 10.16
CA LYS A 30 -0.54 11.37 9.09
C LYS A 30 -0.95 9.95 9.40
N GLU A 31 -0.17 9.20 10.18
CA GLU A 31 -0.57 7.87 10.67
C GLU A 31 -1.82 7.97 11.55
N ALA A 32 -1.85 8.95 12.46
CA ALA A 32 -2.99 9.21 13.32
C ALA A 32 -4.22 9.63 12.51
N ALA A 33 -4.04 10.49 11.50
CA ALA A 33 -5.11 10.88 10.58
C ALA A 33 -5.65 9.67 9.80
N TYR A 34 -4.77 8.85 9.22
CA TYR A 34 -5.13 7.62 8.52
C TYR A 34 -5.94 6.69 9.42
N THR A 35 -5.47 6.45 10.64
CA THR A 35 -6.12 5.54 11.60
C THR A 35 -7.47 6.09 12.03
N ALA A 36 -7.59 7.39 12.27
CA ALA A 36 -8.85 8.05 12.59
C ALA A 36 -9.87 7.95 11.45
N GLN A 37 -9.46 8.26 10.21
CA GLN A 37 -10.31 8.15 9.02
C GLN A 37 -10.76 6.70 8.80
N CYS A 38 -9.83 5.75 8.86
CA CYS A 38 -10.13 4.33 8.74
C CYS A 38 -11.12 3.87 9.82
N THR A 39 -10.91 4.27 11.08
CA THR A 39 -11.80 3.90 12.19
C THR A 39 -13.18 4.51 12.03
N GLN A 40 -13.27 5.76 11.59
CA GLN A 40 -14.55 6.44 11.32
C GLN A 40 -15.34 5.73 10.21
N VAL A 41 -14.66 5.36 9.11
CA VAL A 41 -15.29 4.66 7.96
C VAL A 41 -15.67 3.22 8.32
N ALA A 42 -14.88 2.52 9.12
CA ALA A 42 -15.25 1.20 9.61
C ALA A 42 -16.45 1.28 10.59
N GLY A 43 -16.46 2.30 11.45
CA GLY A 43 -17.56 2.57 12.37
C GLY A 43 -18.87 2.88 11.64
N SER A 44 -18.84 3.66 10.56
CA SER A 44 -20.04 3.92 9.74
C SER A 44 -20.57 2.67 9.03
N GLN A 45 -19.77 1.60 8.92
CA GLN A 45 -20.16 0.29 8.41
C GLN A 45 -20.60 -0.68 9.53
N GLY A 46 -20.75 -0.20 10.77
CA GLY A 46 -21.21 -1.00 11.91
C GLY A 46 -20.13 -1.85 12.57
N VAL A 47 -18.85 -1.63 12.25
CA VAL A 47 -17.72 -2.27 12.96
C VAL A 47 -17.53 -1.59 14.31
N ASP A 48 -17.37 -2.37 15.38
CA ASP A 48 -17.11 -1.80 16.70
C ASP A 48 -15.77 -1.05 16.74
N ALA A 49 -15.67 -0.03 17.61
CA ALA A 49 -14.51 0.85 17.65
C ALA A 49 -13.19 0.11 17.95
N ALA A 50 -13.21 -0.93 18.78
CA ALA A 50 -12.00 -1.67 19.15
C ALA A 50 -11.51 -2.55 17.98
N THR A 51 -12.43 -3.23 17.30
CA THR A 51 -12.12 -4.03 16.10
C THR A 51 -11.67 -3.14 14.95
N ALA A 52 -12.37 -2.03 14.72
CA ALA A 52 -12.01 -1.03 13.72
C ALA A 52 -10.60 -0.51 13.98
N LYS A 53 -10.32 -0.03 15.20
CA LYS A 53 -8.99 0.46 15.58
C LYS A 53 -7.91 -0.61 15.38
N LYS A 54 -8.15 -1.84 15.85
CA LYS A 54 -7.19 -2.95 15.70
C LYS A 54 -6.85 -3.23 14.22
N HIS A 55 -7.85 -3.20 13.34
CA HIS A 55 -7.65 -3.40 11.91
C HIS A 55 -6.93 -2.21 11.26
N CYS A 56 -7.32 -0.98 11.60
CA CYS A 56 -6.69 0.23 11.08
C CYS A 56 -5.23 0.38 11.53
N ASP A 57 -4.92 0.11 12.80
CA ASP A 57 -3.54 0.06 13.31
C ASP A 57 -2.71 -1.01 12.58
N CYS A 58 -3.32 -2.15 12.26
CA CYS A 58 -2.67 -3.18 11.46
C CYS A 58 -2.39 -2.68 10.04
N GLY A 59 -3.37 -2.03 9.41
CA GLY A 59 -3.22 -1.44 8.08
C GLY A 59 -2.11 -0.41 8.03
N ALA A 60 -2.01 0.48 9.03
CA ALA A 60 -0.93 1.46 9.14
C ALA A 60 0.44 0.78 9.14
N ARG A 61 0.65 -0.20 10.03
CA ARG A 61 1.92 -0.96 10.09
C ARG A 61 2.21 -1.75 8.81
N ALA A 62 1.18 -2.24 8.12
CA ALA A 62 1.34 -2.96 6.87
C ALA A 62 1.74 -2.00 5.74
N ILE A 63 1.17 -0.80 5.72
CA ILE A 63 1.55 0.27 4.78
C ILE A 63 2.99 0.70 5.04
N GLU A 64 3.36 1.02 6.28
CA GLU A 64 4.74 1.41 6.60
C GLU A 64 5.76 0.38 6.12
N LYS A 65 5.47 -0.92 6.25
CA LYS A 65 6.41 -2.00 5.88
C LYS A 65 6.53 -2.30 4.38
N ASN A 66 5.57 -1.87 3.56
CA ASN A 66 5.47 -2.30 2.16
C ASN A 66 5.41 -1.15 1.14
N PHE A 67 5.44 0.10 1.61
CA PHE A 67 5.32 1.29 0.80
C PHE A 67 6.47 2.24 1.10
N THR A 68 6.91 2.97 0.08
CA THR A 68 7.89 4.04 0.21
C THR A 68 7.26 5.31 0.81
N ASP A 69 8.05 6.22 1.35
CA ASP A 69 7.57 7.52 1.86
C ASP A 69 6.70 8.28 0.84
N ALA A 70 7.11 8.25 -0.44
CA ALA A 70 6.39 8.89 -1.52
C ALA A 70 5.01 8.26 -1.75
N GLU A 71 4.93 6.92 -1.76
CA GLU A 71 3.66 6.20 -1.89
C GLU A 71 2.76 6.42 -0.66
N ILE A 72 3.33 6.51 0.55
CA ILE A 72 2.56 6.77 1.77
C ILE A 72 2.03 8.21 1.78
N ALA A 73 2.83 9.16 1.32
CA ALA A 73 2.39 10.54 1.15
C ALA A 73 1.26 10.65 0.11
N ASP A 74 1.36 9.92 -1.00
CA ASP A 74 0.34 9.88 -2.05
C ASP A 74 -0.97 9.22 -1.56
N LEU A 75 -0.87 8.11 -0.80
CA LEU A 75 -2.03 7.49 -0.13
C LEU A 75 -2.74 8.43 0.87
N ASN A 76 -2.06 9.48 1.33
CA ASN A 76 -2.59 10.48 2.27
C ASN A 76 -2.94 11.82 1.58
N SER A 77 -2.87 11.88 0.26
CA SER A 77 -3.17 13.09 -0.49
C SER A 77 -4.68 13.43 -0.46
N ASN A 78 -5.02 14.67 -0.78
CA ASN A 78 -6.41 15.11 -0.95
C ASN A 78 -6.81 15.31 -2.42
N ASP A 79 -5.88 15.13 -3.35
CA ASP A 79 -6.10 15.27 -4.80
C ASP A 79 -6.49 13.94 -5.47
N GLY A 80 -6.62 12.88 -4.67
CA GLY A 80 -6.97 11.54 -5.12
C GLY A 80 -5.72 10.66 -5.25
N VAL A 81 -5.93 9.36 -5.11
CA VAL A 81 -4.85 8.37 -5.13
C VAL A 81 -4.94 7.58 -6.42
N ASP A 82 -3.79 7.26 -7.02
CA ASP A 82 -3.72 6.35 -8.17
C ASP A 82 -4.41 5.00 -7.86
N ALA A 83 -5.19 4.49 -8.82
CA ALA A 83 -6.00 3.29 -8.62
C ALA A 83 -5.15 2.04 -8.35
N LYS A 84 -3.97 1.94 -8.98
CA LYS A 84 -3.05 0.82 -8.78
C LYS A 84 -2.40 0.91 -7.41
N LEU A 85 -2.06 2.12 -6.95
CA LEU A 85 -1.55 2.34 -5.60
C LEU A 85 -2.61 1.99 -4.54
N MET A 86 -3.86 2.40 -4.73
CA MET A 86 -4.99 2.00 -3.87
C MET A 86 -5.19 0.48 -3.85
N GLN A 87 -5.16 -0.17 -5.01
CA GLN A 87 -5.28 -1.64 -5.10
C GLN A 87 -4.14 -2.35 -4.37
N LYS A 88 -2.90 -1.84 -4.49
CA LYS A 88 -1.75 -2.34 -3.73
C LYS A 88 -2.00 -2.22 -2.23
N ALA A 89 -2.46 -1.06 -1.75
CA ALA A 89 -2.75 -0.82 -0.33
C ALA A 89 -3.80 -1.79 0.20
N GLN A 90 -4.93 -1.94 -0.50
CA GLN A 90 -5.98 -2.88 -0.13
C GLN A 90 -5.47 -4.33 -0.07
N THR A 91 -4.68 -4.75 -1.06
CA THR A 91 -4.12 -6.10 -1.12
C THR A 91 -3.19 -6.37 0.06
N VAL A 92 -2.26 -5.44 0.35
CA VAL A 92 -1.31 -5.56 1.45
C VAL A 92 -2.03 -5.60 2.80
N VAL A 93 -2.99 -4.70 3.02
CA VAL A 93 -3.76 -4.66 4.27
C VAL A 93 -4.58 -5.94 4.43
N GLN A 94 -5.25 -6.43 3.38
CA GLN A 94 -5.99 -7.70 3.45
C GLN A 94 -5.06 -8.88 3.79
N GLN A 95 -3.90 -8.99 3.14
CA GLN A 95 -2.95 -10.07 3.41
C GLN A 95 -2.37 -10.02 4.83
N ALA A 96 -2.05 -8.82 5.33
CA ALA A 96 -1.42 -8.64 6.63
C ALA A 96 -2.42 -8.67 7.80
N CYS A 97 -3.66 -8.25 7.56
CA CYS A 97 -4.64 -7.91 8.59
C CYS A 97 -5.95 -8.70 8.48
N ALA A 98 -6.04 -9.68 7.57
CA ALA A 98 -7.16 -10.61 7.55
C ALA A 98 -7.28 -11.31 8.92
N PRO A 99 -8.51 -11.57 9.38
CA PRO A 99 -8.72 -12.37 10.58
C PRO A 99 -8.09 -13.75 10.37
N LYS A 100 -7.15 -14.11 11.24
CA LYS A 100 -6.62 -15.48 11.29
C LYS A 100 -7.78 -16.40 11.63
N ARG A 101 -8.11 -17.31 10.72
CA ARG A 101 -9.11 -18.35 10.94
C ARG A 101 -8.59 -19.41 11.89
#